data_AF-A0A9D8Y1D2-F1
#
_entry.id   AF-A0A9D8Y1D2-F1
#
_cell.length_a   1.000
_cell.length_b   1.000
_cell.length_c   1.000
_cell.angle_alpha   90.00
_cell.angle_beta   90.00
_cell.angle_gamma   90.00
#
_symmetry.space_group_name_H-M   'P 1'
#
loop_
_entity.id
_entity.type
_entity.pdbx_description
1 polymer ?
#
loop_
_entity_poly.entity_id
_entity_poly.type
_entity_poly.pdbx_seq_one_letter_code
_entity_poly.pdbx_strand_id
1 'polypeptide(L)'
;RHQLANGLLAIKTGVDPKNVILVRNGDVVDLYKSKASIVGSVPCQYVYVDGSSVGEVSEEELEKRRQLSTDGYVSAFVPVDLKKCKVVGEVSVSASPLLQREVDLKRIQQIAADAVGAEMQGGEKSTKKLEQELKRSLSAYLGRNTQRKPIIIPAVSSVGSVR
;
A
#
# COMPACT_ATOMS: atom_id res chain seq x y z
N ARG A 1 -26.79 -0.65 4.34
CA ARG A 1 -27.93 -0.28 3.46
C ARG A 1 -29.12 -1.23 3.61
N HIS A 2 -28.96 -2.55 3.42
CA HIS A 2 -30.09 -3.51 3.47
C HIS A 2 -30.73 -3.64 4.86
N GLN A 3 -29.95 -3.76 5.94
CA GLN A 3 -30.50 -3.86 7.31
C GLN A 3 -31.34 -2.64 7.70
N LEU A 4 -30.89 -1.44 7.35
CA LEU A 4 -31.63 -0.20 7.58
C LEU A 4 -32.97 -0.21 6.82
N ALA A 5 -32.97 -0.59 5.55
CA ALA A 5 -34.19 -0.68 4.74
C ALA A 5 -35.18 -1.71 5.31
N ASN A 6 -34.69 -2.86 5.76
CA ASN A 6 -35.52 -3.88 6.40
C ASN A 6 -36.11 -3.39 7.73
N GLY A 7 -35.33 -2.67 8.54
CA GLY A 7 -35.81 -2.04 9.76
C GLY A 7 -36.92 -1.03 9.50
N LEU A 8 -36.76 -0.19 8.48
CA LEU A 8 -37.80 0.75 8.05
C LEU A 8 -39.07 0.04 7.53
N LEU A 9 -38.93 -1.11 6.88
CA LEU A 9 -40.07 -1.94 6.47
C LEU A 9 -40.83 -2.47 7.69
N ALA A 10 -40.12 -3.00 8.69
CA ALA A 10 -40.72 -3.49 9.93
C ALA A 10 -41.51 -2.40 10.68
N ILE A 11 -40.97 -1.16 10.70
CA ILE A 11 -41.68 -0.01 11.27
C ILE A 11 -42.99 0.25 10.51
N LYS A 12 -42.95 0.22 9.17
CA LYS A 12 -44.15 0.43 8.33
C LYS A 12 -45.21 -0.65 8.52
N THR A 13 -44.82 -1.86 8.93
CA THR A 13 -45.77 -2.95 9.21
C THR A 13 -46.24 -2.99 10.67
N GLY A 14 -45.91 -1.98 11.48
CA GLY A 14 -46.47 -1.80 12.82
C GLY A 14 -45.54 -2.17 13.98
N VAL A 15 -44.26 -2.49 13.73
CA VAL A 15 -43.28 -2.70 14.81
C VAL A 15 -42.89 -1.33 15.38
N ASP A 16 -42.96 -1.17 16.71
CA ASP A 16 -42.48 0.05 17.37
C ASP A 16 -41.00 0.29 16.99
N PRO A 17 -40.62 1.49 16.51
CA PRO A 17 -39.23 1.82 16.19
C PRO A 17 -38.22 1.50 17.30
N LYS A 18 -38.64 1.56 18.58
CA LYS A 18 -37.79 1.21 19.73
C LYS A 18 -37.42 -0.26 19.79
N ASN A 19 -38.21 -1.13 19.15
CA ASN A 19 -37.99 -2.57 19.08
C ASN A 19 -37.22 -2.97 17.81
N VAL A 20 -36.86 -2.01 16.94
CA VAL A 20 -36.06 -2.27 15.74
C VAL A 20 -34.60 -1.94 16.04
N ILE A 21 -33.77 -2.97 16.15
CA ILE A 21 -32.36 -2.85 16.53
C ILE A 21 -31.50 -3.20 15.33
N LEU A 22 -30.58 -2.31 14.97
CA LEU A 22 -29.58 -2.54 13.94
C LEU A 22 -28.28 -2.99 14.60
N VAL A 23 -27.86 -4.21 14.29
CA VAL A 23 -26.68 -4.85 14.87
C VAL A 23 -25.56 -4.99 13.85
N ARG A 24 -24.33 -4.88 14.33
CA ARG A 24 -23.08 -5.14 13.61
C ARG A 24 -22.48 -6.46 14.07
N ASN A 25 -21.54 -6.99 13.29
CA ASN A 25 -20.79 -8.18 13.69
C ASN A 25 -20.10 -7.92 15.03
N GLY A 26 -20.29 -8.85 15.97
CA GLY A 26 -19.74 -8.76 17.32
C GLY A 26 -20.67 -8.10 18.34
N ASP A 27 -21.77 -7.44 17.95
CA ASP A 27 -22.72 -6.90 18.91
C ASP A 27 -23.40 -8.04 19.71
N VAL A 28 -23.46 -7.87 21.04
CA VAL A 28 -24.16 -8.79 21.94
C VAL A 28 -25.55 -8.22 22.22
N VAL A 29 -26.57 -8.93 21.77
CA VAL A 29 -27.97 -8.58 22.02
C VAL A 29 -28.51 -9.41 23.17
N ASP A 30 -28.90 -8.75 24.25
CA ASP A 30 -29.67 -9.37 25.32
C ASP A 30 -31.16 -9.29 25.00
N LEU A 31 -31.85 -10.42 25.15
CA LEU A 31 -33.30 -10.51 25.02
C LEU A 31 -33.87 -10.98 26.35
N TYR A 32 -34.44 -10.03 27.09
CA TYR A 32 -35.00 -10.30 28.41
C TYR A 32 -36.38 -9.67 28.56
N LYS A 33 -37.35 -10.46 29.01
CA LYS A 33 -38.76 -10.03 29.21
C LYS A 33 -39.31 -9.26 28.00
N SER A 34 -39.12 -9.82 26.80
CA SER A 34 -39.58 -9.23 25.53
C SER A 34 -38.99 -7.87 25.18
N LYS A 35 -37.88 -7.47 25.83
CA LYS A 35 -37.07 -6.32 25.44
C LYS A 35 -35.76 -6.82 24.87
N ALA A 36 -35.39 -6.28 23.72
CA ALA A 36 -34.08 -6.50 23.14
C ALA A 36 -33.22 -5.25 23.35
N SER A 37 -31.96 -5.44 23.69
CA SER A 37 -31.00 -4.34 23.82
C SER A 37 -29.59 -4.81 23.51
N ILE A 38 -28.78 -3.93 22.93
CA ILE A 38 -27.34 -4.18 22.77
C ILE A 38 -26.67 -3.95 24.12
N VAL A 39 -26.08 -4.98 24.71
CA VAL A 39 -25.48 -4.94 26.05
C VAL A 39 -23.96 -5.00 26.03
N GLY A 40 -23.36 -5.20 24.86
CA GLY A 40 -21.91 -5.25 24.71
C GLY A 40 -21.49 -5.59 23.29
N SER A 41 -20.20 -5.85 23.14
CA SER A 41 -19.60 -6.30 21.90
C SER A 41 -18.47 -7.28 22.19
N VAL A 42 -18.30 -8.29 21.33
CA VAL A 42 -17.18 -9.22 21.34
C VAL A 42 -16.27 -8.95 20.14
N PRO A 43 -14.94 -9.14 20.27
CA PRO A 43 -14.04 -8.99 19.14
C PRO A 43 -14.40 -9.98 18.02
N CYS A 44 -14.75 -9.44 16.85
CA CYS A 44 -14.91 -10.20 15.62
C CYS A 44 -13.91 -9.69 14.60
N GLN A 45 -13.05 -10.58 14.11
CA GLN A 45 -12.07 -10.28 13.08
C GLN A 45 -12.36 -11.09 11.83
N TYR A 46 -11.99 -10.55 10.67
CA TYR A 46 -12.00 -11.32 9.43
C TYR A 46 -10.81 -12.28 9.43
N VAL A 47 -11.07 -13.52 9.06
CA VAL A 47 -10.03 -14.52 8.79
C VAL A 47 -9.98 -14.73 7.29
N TYR A 48 -8.87 -14.36 6.69
CA TYR A 48 -8.63 -14.56 5.26
C TYR A 48 -8.02 -15.94 5.01
N VAL A 49 -8.41 -16.59 3.90
CA VAL A 49 -7.89 -17.90 3.49
C VAL A 49 -7.35 -17.78 2.07
N ASP A 50 -6.09 -18.13 1.88
CA ASP A 50 -5.40 -18.12 0.58
C ASP A 50 -4.62 -19.44 0.41
N GLY A 51 -5.16 -20.36 -0.41
CA GLY A 51 -4.61 -21.70 -0.58
C GLY A 51 -4.54 -22.49 0.73
N SER A 52 -3.33 -22.89 1.13
CA SER A 52 -3.07 -23.59 2.40
C SER A 52 -2.88 -22.66 3.60
N SER A 53 -2.78 -21.34 3.38
CA SER A 53 -2.58 -20.35 4.43
C SER A 53 -3.92 -19.88 4.99
N VAL A 54 -4.16 -20.13 6.28
CA VAL A 54 -5.36 -19.69 7.01
C VAL A 54 -4.95 -18.61 8.00
N GLY A 55 -5.53 -17.41 7.86
CA GLY A 55 -5.32 -16.30 8.79
C GLY A 55 -3.97 -15.57 8.69
N GLU A 56 -3.10 -15.98 7.75
CA GLU A 56 -1.79 -15.32 7.54
C GLU A 56 -1.91 -14.05 6.69
N VAL A 57 -2.95 -13.95 5.86
CA VAL A 57 -3.15 -12.77 5.01
C VAL A 57 -3.79 -11.65 5.84
N SER A 58 -3.12 -10.50 5.88
CA SER A 58 -3.63 -9.30 6.56
C SER A 58 -4.36 -8.35 5.61
N GLU A 59 -5.21 -7.47 6.15
CA GLU A 59 -5.86 -6.39 5.36
C GLU A 59 -4.81 -5.51 4.67
N GLU A 60 -3.67 -5.24 5.31
CA GLU A 60 -2.59 -4.44 4.75
C GLU A 60 -1.96 -5.10 3.51
N GLU A 61 -1.83 -6.42 3.50
CA GLU A 61 -1.33 -7.17 2.34
C GLU A 61 -2.35 -7.18 1.21
N LEU A 62 -3.64 -7.30 1.52
CA LEU A 62 -4.71 -7.19 0.53
C LEU A 62 -4.72 -5.79 -0.10
N GLU A 63 -4.53 -4.74 0.70
CA GLU A 63 -4.46 -3.38 0.21
C GLU A 63 -3.24 -3.16 -0.70
N LYS A 64 -2.07 -3.70 -0.33
CA LYS A 64 -0.89 -3.71 -1.22
C LYS A 64 -1.17 -4.44 -2.53
N ARG A 65 -1.84 -5.60 -2.49
CA ARG A 65 -2.22 -6.37 -3.70
C ARG A 65 -3.18 -5.56 -4.59
N ARG A 66 -4.17 -4.87 -4.00
CA ARG A 66 -5.07 -3.96 -4.74
C ARG A 66 -4.30 -2.84 -5.40
N GLN A 67 -3.43 -2.16 -4.65
CA GLN A 67 -2.61 -1.07 -5.19
C GLN A 67 -1.70 -1.57 -6.33
N LEU A 68 -1.04 -2.72 -6.18
CA LEU A 68 -0.26 -3.34 -7.27
C LEU A 68 -1.09 -3.61 -8.52
N SER A 69 -2.32 -4.10 -8.34
CA SER A 69 -3.22 -4.40 -9.46
C SER A 69 -3.74 -3.15 -10.16
N THR A 70 -3.95 -2.04 -9.44
CA THR A 70 -4.58 -0.83 -9.99
C THR A 70 -3.55 0.20 -10.47
N ASP A 71 -2.52 0.45 -9.67
CA ASP A 71 -1.51 1.49 -9.92
C ASP A 71 -0.21 0.94 -10.49
N GLY A 72 0.05 -0.36 -10.32
CA GLY A 72 1.28 -1.01 -10.77
C GLY A 72 2.47 -0.76 -9.84
N TYR A 73 3.66 -1.04 -10.36
CA TYR A 73 4.92 -0.86 -9.64
C TYR A 73 6.03 -0.28 -10.52
N VAL A 74 7.04 0.30 -9.86
CA VAL A 74 8.33 0.69 -10.43
C VAL A 74 9.45 0.20 -9.51
N SER A 75 10.38 -0.58 -10.05
CA SER A 75 11.61 -0.99 -9.38
C SER A 75 12.80 -0.25 -9.99
N ALA A 76 13.67 0.29 -9.13
CA ALA A 76 14.87 1.00 -9.55
C ALA A 76 16.07 0.50 -8.73
N PHE A 77 17.05 -0.05 -9.43
CA PHE A 77 18.31 -0.53 -8.87
C PHE A 77 19.45 0.40 -9.29
N VAL A 78 20.14 0.98 -8.30
CA VAL A 78 21.24 1.92 -8.51
C VAL A 78 22.51 1.36 -7.86
N PRO A 79 23.50 0.88 -8.66
CA PRO A 79 24.79 0.49 -8.14
C PRO A 79 25.66 1.72 -7.84
N VAL A 80 26.31 1.74 -6.67
CA VAL A 80 27.09 2.90 -6.21
C VAL A 80 28.47 2.52 -5.64
N ASP A 81 29.44 3.40 -5.81
CA ASP A 81 30.70 3.40 -5.06
C ASP A 81 30.64 4.50 -4.00
N LEU A 82 30.39 4.10 -2.76
CA LEU A 82 30.26 5.01 -1.61
C LEU A 82 31.58 5.68 -1.21
N LYS A 83 32.73 5.13 -1.63
CA LYS A 83 34.04 5.75 -1.36
C LYS A 83 34.30 6.88 -2.33
N LYS A 84 33.97 6.66 -3.61
CA LYS A 84 34.11 7.67 -4.68
C LYS A 84 32.92 8.61 -4.79
N CYS A 85 31.85 8.38 -4.01
CA CYS A 85 30.58 9.10 -4.07
C CYS A 85 30.02 9.17 -5.50
N LYS A 86 30.00 8.03 -6.19
CA LYS A 86 29.55 7.95 -7.60
C LYS A 86 28.61 6.78 -7.82
N VAL A 87 27.62 7.00 -8.67
CA VAL A 87 26.87 5.90 -9.30
C VAL A 87 27.82 5.18 -10.25
N VAL A 88 27.89 3.87 -10.15
CA VAL A 88 28.78 3.02 -10.95
C VAL A 88 27.96 1.97 -11.66
N GLY A 89 28.28 1.65 -12.92
CA GLY A 89 27.48 0.70 -13.70
C GLY A 89 26.16 1.29 -14.19
N GLU A 90 25.29 0.41 -14.72
CA GLU A 90 24.01 0.79 -15.29
C GLU A 90 22.89 0.79 -14.25
N VAL A 91 22.10 1.86 -14.23
CA VAL A 91 20.87 1.95 -13.42
C VAL A 91 19.79 1.12 -14.09
N SER A 92 19.36 0.05 -13.43
CA SER A 92 18.31 -0.83 -13.94
C SER A 92 16.95 -0.38 -13.43
N VAL A 93 16.02 -0.11 -14.35
CA VAL A 93 14.64 0.28 -14.01
C VAL A 93 13.69 -0.68 -14.68
N SER A 94 12.73 -1.19 -13.92
CA SER A 94 11.62 -2.01 -14.39
C SER A 94 10.32 -1.40 -13.91
N ALA A 95 9.29 -1.44 -14.75
CA ALA A 95 7.94 -1.01 -14.37
C ALA A 95 6.93 -2.06 -14.82
N SER A 96 5.78 -2.11 -14.16
CA SER A 96 4.65 -2.93 -14.59
C SER A 96 4.20 -2.56 -16.03
N PRO A 97 3.66 -3.50 -16.83
CA PRO A 97 3.23 -3.23 -18.21
C PRO A 97 2.22 -2.07 -18.34
N LEU A 98 1.41 -1.85 -17.31
CA LEU A 98 0.47 -0.73 -17.22
C LEU A 98 1.21 0.62 -17.28
N LEU A 99 2.30 0.75 -16.53
CA LEU A 99 3.09 1.98 -16.45
C LEU A 99 4.06 2.17 -17.60
N GLN A 100 4.62 1.09 -18.15
CA GLN A 100 5.61 1.17 -19.25
C GLN A 100 5.10 1.95 -20.47
N ARG A 101 3.78 2.03 -20.66
CA ARG A 101 3.14 2.79 -21.75
C ARG A 101 2.95 4.27 -21.43
N GLU A 102 2.96 4.64 -20.15
CA GLU A 102 2.66 5.99 -19.65
C GLU A 102 3.94 6.77 -19.28
N VAL A 103 5.06 6.07 -19.04
CA VAL A 103 6.30 6.68 -18.55
C VAL A 103 7.49 6.40 -19.46
N ASP A 104 8.42 7.36 -19.50
CA ASP A 104 9.72 7.15 -20.13
C ASP A 104 10.70 6.50 -19.15
N LEU A 105 11.00 5.21 -19.36
CA LEU A 105 11.92 4.46 -18.52
C LEU A 105 13.34 5.06 -18.51
N LYS A 106 13.80 5.63 -19.64
CA LYS A 106 15.12 6.28 -19.69
C LYS A 106 15.15 7.53 -18.84
N ARG A 107 14.03 8.28 -18.82
CA ARG A 107 13.89 9.44 -17.93
C ARG A 107 13.91 9.04 -16.46
N ILE A 108 13.26 7.93 -16.11
CA ILE A 108 13.28 7.38 -14.75
C ILE A 108 14.70 6.95 -14.36
N GLN A 109 15.44 6.29 -15.25
CA GLN A 109 16.84 5.93 -15.02
C GLN A 109 17.71 7.17 -14.73
N GLN A 110 17.54 8.25 -15.51
CA GLN A 110 18.26 9.51 -15.28
C GLN A 110 17.92 10.11 -13.92
N ILE A 111 16.63 10.25 -13.59
CA ILE A 111 16.18 10.79 -12.30
C ILE A 111 16.73 9.97 -11.14
N ALA A 112 16.73 8.64 -11.25
CA ALA A 112 17.28 7.75 -10.23
C ALA A 112 18.79 7.96 -10.03
N ALA A 113 19.56 8.06 -11.13
CA ALA A 113 20.98 8.32 -11.08
C ALA A 113 21.30 9.71 -10.48
N ASP A 114 20.57 10.74 -10.90
CA ASP A 114 20.75 12.12 -10.45
C ASP A 114 20.41 12.28 -8.97
N ALA A 115 19.29 11.71 -8.51
CA ALA A 115 18.86 11.79 -7.12
C ALA A 115 19.87 11.15 -6.17
N VAL A 116 20.31 9.92 -6.48
CA VAL A 116 21.30 9.20 -5.66
C VAL A 116 22.67 9.87 -5.76
N GLY A 117 23.07 10.32 -6.96
CA GLY A 117 24.32 11.02 -7.18
C GLY A 117 24.44 12.33 -6.41
N ALA A 118 23.39 13.16 -6.43
CA ALA A 118 23.34 14.42 -5.70
C ALA A 118 23.42 14.22 -4.18
N GLU A 119 22.67 13.24 -3.65
CA GLU A 119 22.67 12.94 -2.21
C GLU A 119 24.05 12.44 -1.73
N MET A 120 24.74 11.62 -2.55
CA MET A 120 26.12 11.20 -2.26
C MET A 120 27.13 12.34 -2.34
N GLN A 121 26.96 13.29 -3.27
CA GLN A 121 27.79 14.49 -3.34
C GLN A 121 27.59 15.41 -2.13
N GLY A 122 26.38 15.41 -1.55
CA GLY A 122 26.09 16.03 -0.25
C GLY A 122 26.75 15.34 0.94
N GLY A 123 27.46 14.23 0.73
CA GLY A 123 28.23 13.51 1.74
C GLY A 123 27.51 12.31 2.36
N GLU A 124 26.30 11.99 1.90
CA GLU A 124 25.57 10.82 2.41
C GLU A 124 26.20 9.51 1.92
N LYS A 125 26.34 8.55 2.84
CA LYS A 125 26.95 7.23 2.57
C LYS A 125 26.06 6.06 2.99
N SER A 126 24.91 6.33 3.60
CA SER A 126 23.94 5.34 4.01
C SER A 126 23.06 4.92 2.84
N THR A 127 23.16 3.66 2.43
CA THR A 127 22.31 3.08 1.38
C THR A 127 20.81 3.25 1.69
N LYS A 128 20.40 3.13 2.96
CA LYS A 128 19.00 3.34 3.38
C LYS A 128 18.50 4.75 3.09
N LYS A 129 19.33 5.77 3.31
CA LYS A 129 18.94 7.16 3.03
C LYS A 129 18.93 7.44 1.53
N LEU A 130 19.88 6.87 0.79
CA LEU A 130 19.88 6.92 -0.67
C LEU A 130 18.63 6.24 -1.26
N GLU A 131 18.19 5.11 -0.71
CA GLU A 131 16.93 4.44 -1.09
C GLU A 131 15.69 5.29 -0.77
N GLN A 132 15.68 5.97 0.38
CA GLN A 132 14.61 6.90 0.74
C GLN A 132 14.55 8.07 -0.24
N GLU A 133 15.70 8.64 -0.61
CA GLU A 133 15.77 9.74 -1.56
C GLU A 133 15.33 9.31 -2.96
N LEU A 134 15.82 8.16 -3.41
CA LEU A 134 15.42 7.54 -4.66
C LEU A 134 13.89 7.36 -4.70
N LYS A 135 13.31 6.80 -3.64
CA LYS A 135 11.85 6.62 -3.52
C LYS A 135 11.11 7.95 -3.60
N ARG A 136 11.57 8.97 -2.88
CA ARG A 136 10.96 10.31 -2.85
C ARG A 136 11.00 10.96 -4.23
N SER A 137 12.14 10.94 -4.89
CA SER A 137 12.35 11.54 -6.21
C SER A 137 11.50 10.86 -7.28
N LEU A 138 11.47 9.52 -7.29
CA LEU A 138 10.62 8.77 -8.22
C LEU A 138 9.13 9.00 -7.94
N SER A 139 8.71 9.05 -6.66
CA SER A 139 7.32 9.33 -6.30
C SER A 139 6.88 10.71 -6.77
N ALA A 140 7.75 11.72 -6.64
CA ALA A 140 7.45 13.08 -7.07
C ALA A 140 7.37 13.22 -8.59
N TYR A 141 8.16 12.45 -9.35
CA TYR A 141 8.08 12.40 -10.80
C TYR A 141 6.80 11.67 -11.25
N LEU A 142 6.59 10.46 -10.76
CA LEU A 142 5.43 9.63 -11.14
C LEU A 142 4.10 10.31 -10.78
N GLY A 143 4.02 10.95 -9.62
CA GLY A 143 2.81 11.69 -9.22
C GLY A 143 2.53 12.95 -10.06
N ARG A 144 3.53 13.50 -10.75
CA ARG A 144 3.36 14.64 -11.68
C ARG A 144 3.06 14.19 -13.11
N ASN A 145 3.62 13.05 -13.51
CA ASN A 145 3.60 12.58 -14.89
C ASN A 145 2.56 11.47 -15.14
N THR A 146 1.99 10.89 -14.08
CA THR A 146 0.96 9.86 -14.15
C THR A 146 -0.20 10.21 -13.21
N GLN A 147 -1.38 9.67 -13.48
CA GLN A 147 -2.52 9.74 -12.54
C GLN A 147 -2.54 8.56 -11.57
N ARG A 148 -1.42 7.86 -11.42
CA ARG A 148 -1.28 6.63 -10.65
C ARG A 148 -0.37 6.84 -9.45
N LYS A 149 -0.53 5.98 -8.43
CA LYS A 149 0.34 5.95 -7.25
C LYS A 149 1.02 4.59 -7.11
N PRO A 150 1.93 4.23 -8.03
CA PRO A 150 2.55 2.92 -8.00
C PRO A 150 3.40 2.67 -6.78
N ILE A 151 3.55 1.39 -6.45
CA ILE A 151 4.52 0.97 -5.44
C ILE A 151 5.93 1.12 -6.02
N ILE A 152 6.79 1.85 -5.30
CA ILE A 152 8.19 2.06 -5.67
C ILE A 152 9.08 1.15 -4.82
N ILE A 153 9.90 0.35 -5.50
CA ILE A 153 10.84 -0.61 -4.92
C ILE A 153 12.27 -0.11 -5.21
N PRO A 154 12.84 0.75 -4.35
CA PRO A 154 14.21 1.24 -4.50
C PRO A 154 15.19 0.17 -4.01
N ALA A 155 16.33 0.06 -4.69
CA ALA A 155 17.45 -0.74 -4.22
C ALA A 155 18.77 -0.04 -4.54
N VAL A 156 19.56 0.28 -3.51
CA VAL A 156 20.89 0.90 -3.69
C VAL A 156 21.94 -0.06 -3.15
N SER A 157 22.77 -0.58 -4.05
CA SER A 157 23.81 -1.53 -3.68
C SER A 157 25.19 -0.91 -3.83
N SER A 158 25.97 -0.94 -2.74
CA SER A 158 27.38 -0.55 -2.84
C SER A 158 28.17 -1.66 -3.50
N VAL A 159 28.82 -1.35 -4.62
CA VAL A 159 29.78 -2.26 -5.24
C VAL A 159 31.08 -2.12 -4.47
N GLY A 160 31.41 -3.11 -3.64
CA GLY A 160 32.75 -3.23 -3.08
C GLY A 160 33.72 -3.35 -4.25
N SER A 161 34.78 -2.54 -4.27
CA SER A 161 35.80 -2.62 -5.32
C SER A 161 36.30 -4.07 -5.39
N VAL A 162 35.88 -4.80 -6.43
CA VAL A 162 36.55 -6.03 -6.82
C VAL A 162 37.95 -5.59 -7.22
N ARG A 163 38.93 -6.06 -6.47
CA ARG A 163 40.35 -5.88 -6.80
C ARG A 163 40.66 -6.57 -8.11
#